data_AF-A0A955F950-F1
#
_entry.id   AF-A0A955F950-F1
#
_cell.length_a   1.000
_cell.length_b   1.000
_cell.length_c   1.000
_cell.angle_alpha   90.00
_cell.angle_beta   90.00
_cell.angle_gamma   90.00
#
_symmetry.space_group_name_H-M   'P 1'
#
loop_
_entity.id
_entity.type
_entity.pdbx_description
1 polymer ?
#
loop_
_entity_poly.entity_id
_entity_poly.type
_entity_poly.pdbx_seq_one_letter_code
_entity_poly.pdbx_strand_id
1 'polypeptide(L)'
;FPPNREIIQYFAKSYSLDGQRNIKDPVGMQGIRLEVDAHIVTGATPNIRNLDGALEKAEFQPNNHTVSSLAAAEATLTREQKEAGVVVIDIGAGTTNLIVIEDGEVQYVAVLPVGGMHITNDLAIGLKTDLDVAEQVKVEHATLVEGKKATANVTVKDTHHSFAMEEVFMITEARVDELFEYVDKELQRIRKSRKLPGGAVLTGGTSKLPGIAEFAKEKLQIAARIGKIHNVTGLVDTVEDQEFTTAVGLMMLDMLLLPQQMSGSNAKPGLGSITSIVQRFMR
;
A
#
# COMPACT_ATOMS: atom_id res chain seq x y z
N PHE A 1 -6.55 -23.89 6.51
CA PHE A 1 -5.39 -22.97 6.52
C PHE A 1 -4.33 -23.51 7.47
N PRO A 2 -3.04 -23.16 7.32
CA PRO A 2 -1.99 -23.57 8.24
C PRO A 2 -2.37 -23.23 9.70
N PRO A 3 -2.07 -24.09 10.69
CA PRO A 3 -2.59 -23.96 12.06
C PRO A 3 -2.15 -22.69 12.83
N ASN A 4 -1.23 -21.88 12.29
CA ASN A 4 -0.70 -20.67 12.93
C ASN A 4 -0.94 -19.40 12.09
N ARG A 5 -1.96 -19.41 11.22
CA ARG A 5 -2.33 -18.26 10.40
C ARG A 5 -3.81 -17.97 10.50
N GLU A 6 -4.13 -16.69 10.58
CA GLU A 6 -5.49 -16.18 10.55
C GLU A 6 -5.74 -15.47 9.23
N ILE A 7 -6.99 -15.55 8.75
CA ILE A 7 -7.43 -14.80 7.58
C ILE A 7 -7.65 -13.36 8.03
N ILE A 8 -6.91 -12.44 7.43
CA ILE A 8 -7.09 -11.00 7.64
C ILE A 8 -8.16 -10.49 6.66
N GLN A 9 -8.04 -10.90 5.40
CA GLN A 9 -8.95 -10.43 4.35
C GLN A 9 -9.06 -11.45 3.22
N TYR A 10 -10.15 -11.40 2.47
CA TYR A 10 -10.32 -12.17 1.25
C TYR A 10 -11.02 -11.33 0.18
N PHE A 11 -10.67 -11.59 -1.08
CA PHE A 11 -11.23 -10.95 -2.27
C PHE A 11 -11.72 -12.04 -3.21
N ALA A 12 -13.02 -12.13 -3.45
CA ALA A 12 -13.57 -13.06 -4.44
C ALA A 12 -13.24 -12.55 -5.86
N LYS A 13 -12.65 -13.42 -6.68
CA LYS A 13 -12.31 -13.13 -8.09
C LYS A 13 -13.39 -13.62 -9.05
N SER A 14 -13.91 -14.81 -8.80
CA SER A 14 -15.00 -15.36 -9.61
C SER A 14 -15.71 -16.48 -8.87
N TYR A 15 -16.95 -16.72 -9.28
CA TYR A 15 -17.77 -17.81 -8.79
C TYR A 15 -18.01 -18.83 -9.91
N SER A 16 -18.26 -20.07 -9.50
CA SER A 16 -18.71 -21.14 -10.36
C SER A 16 -19.94 -21.80 -9.74
N LEU A 17 -21.04 -21.85 -10.48
CA LEU A 17 -22.29 -22.48 -10.03
C LEU A 17 -22.60 -23.67 -10.92
N ASP A 18 -22.65 -24.87 -10.35
CA ASP A 18 -22.95 -26.13 -11.06
C ASP A 18 -22.10 -26.34 -12.34
N GLY A 19 -20.84 -25.86 -12.31
CA GLY A 19 -19.89 -25.95 -13.42
C GLY A 19 -19.88 -24.75 -14.37
N GLN A 20 -20.84 -23.83 -14.27
CA GLN A 20 -20.82 -22.55 -14.98
C GLN A 20 -19.83 -21.60 -14.30
N ARG A 21 -18.67 -21.37 -14.93
CA ARG A 21 -17.57 -20.53 -14.41
C ARG A 21 -17.75 -19.05 -14.76
N ASN A 22 -16.89 -18.21 -14.17
CA ASN A 22 -16.78 -16.77 -14.42
C ASN A 22 -18.05 -15.97 -14.05
N ILE A 23 -18.78 -16.43 -13.04
CA ILE A 23 -19.90 -15.67 -12.47
C ILE A 23 -19.31 -14.58 -11.57
N LYS A 24 -19.68 -13.32 -11.77
CA LYS A 24 -19.22 -12.20 -10.93
C LYS A 24 -20.00 -12.09 -9.63
N ASP A 25 -21.33 -12.13 -9.71
CA ASP A 25 -22.21 -12.10 -8.54
C ASP A 25 -23.21 -13.27 -8.64
N PRO A 26 -23.11 -14.29 -7.76
CA PRO A 26 -24.02 -15.43 -7.74
C PRO A 26 -25.33 -15.13 -7.00
N VAL A 27 -25.49 -13.94 -6.40
CA VAL A 27 -26.69 -13.60 -5.61
C VAL A 27 -27.94 -13.67 -6.49
N GLY A 28 -28.92 -14.45 -6.05
CA GLY A 28 -30.18 -14.68 -6.77
C GLY A 28 -30.15 -15.85 -7.75
N MET A 29 -29.00 -16.47 -8.00
CA MET A 29 -28.91 -17.69 -8.80
C MET A 29 -29.26 -18.93 -7.96
N GLN A 30 -29.86 -19.94 -8.59
CA GLN A 30 -30.17 -21.23 -7.96
C GLN A 30 -29.22 -22.31 -8.46
N GLY A 31 -28.65 -23.09 -7.55
CA GLY A 31 -27.79 -24.22 -7.90
C GLY A 31 -27.45 -25.08 -6.70
N ILE A 32 -26.78 -26.20 -6.95
CA ILE A 32 -26.45 -27.22 -5.93
C ILE A 32 -25.06 -26.97 -5.35
N ARG A 33 -24.09 -26.58 -6.18
CA ARG A 33 -22.70 -26.36 -5.79
C ARG A 33 -22.20 -25.00 -6.24
N LEU A 34 -21.89 -24.15 -5.26
CA LEU A 34 -21.20 -22.88 -5.46
C LEU A 34 -19.72 -23.02 -5.08
N GLU A 35 -18.85 -22.68 -6.02
CA GLU A 35 -17.40 -22.63 -5.84
C GLU A 35 -16.95 -21.17 -6.00
N VAL A 36 -15.90 -20.78 -5.28
CA VAL A 36 -15.32 -19.42 -5.37
C VAL A 36 -13.82 -19.53 -5.59
N ASP A 37 -13.32 -18.77 -6.56
CA ASP A 37 -11.90 -18.43 -6.67
C ASP A 37 -11.68 -17.14 -5.89
N ALA A 38 -10.84 -17.18 -4.85
CA ALA A 38 -10.62 -16.05 -3.97
C ALA A 38 -9.14 -15.85 -3.67
N HIS A 39 -8.73 -14.58 -3.62
CA HIS A 39 -7.45 -14.18 -3.08
C HIS A 39 -7.57 -13.99 -1.57
N ILE A 40 -6.79 -14.74 -0.79
CA ILE A 40 -6.89 -14.73 0.67
C ILE A 40 -5.60 -14.19 1.26
N VAL A 41 -5.71 -13.10 2.01
CA VAL A 41 -4.63 -12.53 2.80
C VAL A 41 -4.68 -13.15 4.19
N THR A 42 -3.55 -13.69 4.62
CA THR A 42 -3.40 -14.27 5.95
C THR A 42 -2.23 -13.66 6.68
N GLY A 43 -2.32 -13.53 8.00
CA GLY A 43 -1.23 -13.12 8.88
C GLY A 43 -0.83 -14.24 9.83
N ALA A 44 0.38 -14.18 10.37
CA ALA A 44 0.78 -15.08 11.45
C ALA A 44 0.02 -14.70 12.73
N THR A 45 -0.69 -15.66 13.33
CA THR A 45 -1.49 -15.45 14.56
C THR A 45 -0.70 -14.74 15.67
N PRO A 46 0.57 -15.09 15.97
CA PRO A 46 1.32 -14.37 17.01
C PRO A 46 1.52 -12.89 16.71
N ASN A 47 1.69 -12.51 15.45
CA ASN A 47 1.92 -11.12 15.06
C ASN A 47 0.64 -10.27 15.22
N ILE A 48 -0.51 -10.85 14.85
CA ILE A 48 -1.82 -10.20 15.02
C ILE A 48 -2.10 -10.01 16.51
N ARG A 49 -1.88 -11.05 17.32
CA ARG A 49 -2.05 -10.94 18.78
C ARG A 49 -1.13 -9.93 19.44
N ASN A 50 0.11 -9.80 18.96
CA ASN A 50 1.04 -8.78 19.46
C ASN A 50 0.54 -7.37 19.13
N LEU A 51 -0.02 -7.16 17.94
CA LEU A 51 -0.64 -5.89 17.55
C LEU A 51 -1.87 -5.59 18.43
N ASP A 52 -2.77 -6.56 18.59
CA ASP A 52 -3.97 -6.39 19.42
C ASP A 52 -3.63 -6.11 20.88
N GLY A 53 -2.64 -6.81 21.44
CA GLY A 53 -2.16 -6.57 22.79
C GLY A 53 -1.48 -5.21 22.97
N ALA A 54 -0.90 -4.63 21.91
CA ALA A 54 -0.37 -3.26 21.96
C ALA A 54 -1.51 -2.23 21.96
N LEU A 55 -2.57 -2.45 21.17
CA LEU A 55 -3.77 -1.60 21.15
C LEU A 55 -4.53 -1.67 22.48
N GLU A 56 -4.69 -2.86 23.04
CA GLU A 56 -5.38 -3.07 24.32
C GLU A 56 -4.69 -2.34 25.47
N LYS A 57 -3.35 -2.33 25.50
CA LYS A 57 -2.56 -1.55 26.47
C LYS A 57 -2.74 -0.05 26.32
N ALA A 58 -3.11 0.42 25.14
CA ALA A 58 -3.45 1.79 24.86
C ALA A 58 -4.97 2.06 25.01
N GLU A 59 -5.72 1.10 25.58
CA GLU A 59 -7.17 1.17 25.81
C GLU A 59 -8.01 1.24 24.52
N PHE A 60 -7.47 0.73 23.40
CA PHE A 60 -8.18 0.61 22.13
C PHE A 60 -8.55 -0.85 21.84
N GLN A 61 -9.74 -1.04 21.27
CA GLN A 61 -10.18 -2.33 20.73
C GLN A 61 -10.31 -2.22 19.20
N PRO A 62 -9.54 -2.99 18.42
CA PRO A 62 -9.67 -2.98 16.97
C PRO A 62 -11.00 -3.61 16.55
N ASN A 63 -11.76 -2.92 15.70
CA ASN A 63 -12.99 -3.47 15.12
C ASN A 63 -12.70 -4.50 14.02
N ASN A 64 -11.66 -4.27 13.23
CA ASN A 64 -11.27 -5.10 12.10
C ASN A 64 -9.78 -4.91 11.74
N HIS A 65 -9.20 -5.88 11.04
CA HIS A 65 -7.86 -5.78 10.45
C HIS A 65 -7.95 -5.73 8.93
N THR A 66 -7.09 -4.95 8.29
CA THR A 66 -6.99 -4.86 6.83
C THR A 66 -5.55 -4.68 6.41
N VAL A 67 -5.26 -4.87 5.12
CA VAL A 67 -3.94 -4.58 4.55
C VAL A 67 -3.78 -3.09 4.30
N SER A 68 -2.62 -2.53 4.63
CA SER A 68 -2.33 -1.10 4.46
C SER A 68 -2.49 -0.65 3.01
N SER A 69 -2.08 -1.48 2.04
CA SER A 69 -2.19 -1.17 0.62
C SER A 69 -3.64 -1.01 0.14
N LEU A 70 -4.61 -1.72 0.74
CA LEU A 70 -6.03 -1.53 0.42
C LEU A 70 -6.54 -0.20 0.98
N ALA A 71 -6.17 0.15 2.21
CA ALA A 71 -6.50 1.46 2.78
C ALA A 71 -5.90 2.58 1.92
N ALA A 72 -4.63 2.46 1.58
CA ALA A 72 -3.95 3.42 0.72
C ALA A 72 -4.60 3.56 -0.66
N ALA A 73 -5.04 2.46 -1.26
CA ALA A 73 -5.77 2.48 -2.51
C ALA A 73 -7.11 3.19 -2.40
N GLU A 74 -7.83 3.01 -1.28
CA GLU A 74 -9.10 3.70 -1.07
C GLU A 74 -8.91 5.22 -0.95
N ALA A 75 -7.84 5.66 -0.27
CA ALA A 75 -7.55 7.08 -0.10
C ALA A 75 -7.08 7.77 -1.39
N THR A 76 -6.37 7.05 -2.27
CA THR A 76 -5.60 7.69 -3.36
C THR A 76 -6.10 7.41 -4.77
N LEU A 77 -6.92 6.37 -4.98
CA LEU A 77 -7.36 6.00 -6.31
C LEU A 77 -8.71 6.61 -6.67
N THR A 78 -8.78 7.11 -7.90
CA THR A 78 -10.06 7.43 -8.57
C THR A 78 -10.74 6.17 -9.08
N ARG A 79 -12.05 6.24 -9.35
CA ARG A 79 -12.80 5.11 -9.91
C ARG A 79 -12.26 4.73 -11.29
N GLU A 80 -11.93 5.72 -12.11
CA GLU A 80 -11.37 5.53 -13.44
C GLU A 80 -10.06 4.73 -13.41
N GLN A 81 -9.19 4.98 -12.42
CA GLN A 81 -7.97 4.20 -12.23
C GLN A 81 -8.25 2.76 -11.80
N LYS A 82 -9.19 2.56 -10.87
CA LYS A 82 -9.60 1.23 -10.39
C LYS A 82 -10.18 0.38 -11.54
N GLU A 83 -10.97 0.97 -12.43
CA GLU A 83 -11.50 0.30 -13.62
C GLU A 83 -10.40 -0.02 -14.64
N ALA A 84 -9.54 0.96 -14.96
CA ALA A 84 -8.56 0.83 -16.04
C ALA A 84 -7.41 -0.15 -15.76
N GLY A 85 -7.14 -0.49 -14.49
CA GLY A 85 -5.98 -1.29 -14.10
C GLY A 85 -4.84 -0.44 -13.55
N VAL A 86 -4.65 -0.45 -12.23
CA VAL A 86 -3.68 0.38 -11.50
C VAL A 86 -2.97 -0.44 -10.42
N VAL A 87 -1.72 -0.10 -10.13
CA VAL A 87 -0.99 -0.58 -8.95
C VAL A 87 -0.77 0.56 -7.96
N VAL A 88 -1.08 0.32 -6.70
CA VAL A 88 -0.66 1.19 -5.59
C VAL A 88 0.58 0.58 -4.95
N ILE A 89 1.60 1.43 -4.77
CA ILE A 89 2.89 1.08 -4.20
C ILE A 89 3.08 1.95 -2.95
N ASP A 90 2.77 1.38 -1.78
CA ASP A 90 2.94 2.02 -0.48
C ASP A 90 4.33 1.70 0.07
N ILE A 91 5.26 2.66 -0.01
CA ILE A 91 6.66 2.51 0.36
C ILE A 91 6.88 3.06 1.77
N GLY A 92 6.74 2.19 2.76
CA GLY A 92 7.00 2.49 4.17
C GLY A 92 8.49 2.43 4.53
N ALA A 93 8.78 2.41 5.83
CA ALA A 93 10.16 2.30 6.32
C ALA A 93 10.75 0.89 6.13
N GLY A 94 10.04 -0.15 6.63
CA GLY A 94 10.53 -1.53 6.57
C GLY A 94 10.03 -2.34 5.38
N THR A 95 8.88 -1.96 4.81
CA THR A 95 8.20 -2.74 3.76
C THR A 95 7.65 -1.86 2.66
N THR A 96 7.42 -2.48 1.51
CA THR A 96 6.69 -1.92 0.38
C THR A 96 5.48 -2.79 0.12
N ASN A 97 4.28 -2.22 0.26
CA ASN A 97 3.03 -2.93 0.10
C ASN A 97 2.44 -2.64 -1.30
N LEU A 98 2.04 -3.69 -1.99
CA LEU A 98 1.47 -3.63 -3.34
C LEU A 98 0.01 -4.05 -3.30
N ILE A 99 -0.82 -3.33 -4.06
CA ILE A 99 -2.15 -3.81 -4.45
C ILE A 99 -2.41 -3.46 -5.91
N VAL A 100 -2.91 -4.43 -6.67
CA VAL A 100 -3.31 -4.24 -8.07
C VAL A 100 -4.82 -4.33 -8.16
N ILE A 101 -5.45 -3.32 -8.74
CA ILE A 101 -6.89 -3.22 -8.93
C ILE A 101 -7.17 -3.04 -10.42
N GLU A 102 -8.10 -3.81 -10.97
CA GLU A 102 -8.55 -3.74 -12.37
C GLU A 102 -10.01 -4.20 -12.44
N ASP A 103 -10.80 -3.61 -13.35
CA ASP A 103 -12.25 -3.82 -13.44
C ASP A 103 -12.97 -3.60 -12.09
N GLY A 104 -12.46 -2.65 -11.30
CA GLY A 104 -12.99 -2.32 -9.97
C GLY A 104 -12.65 -3.35 -8.87
N GLU A 105 -11.92 -4.41 -9.19
CA GLU A 105 -11.67 -5.54 -8.28
C GLU A 105 -10.18 -5.69 -7.92
N VAL A 106 -9.92 -6.15 -6.70
CA VAL A 106 -8.55 -6.46 -6.24
C VAL A 106 -8.05 -7.73 -6.94
N GLN A 107 -7.07 -7.55 -7.81
CA GLN A 107 -6.46 -8.64 -8.57
C GLN A 107 -5.30 -9.30 -7.82
N TYR A 108 -4.60 -8.54 -6.98
CA TYR A 108 -3.38 -9.00 -6.34
C TYR A 108 -2.98 -8.13 -5.14
N VAL A 109 -2.42 -8.77 -4.12
CA VAL A 109 -1.80 -8.11 -2.96
C VAL A 109 -0.45 -8.77 -2.69
N ALA A 110 0.58 -7.95 -2.44
CA ALA A 110 1.90 -8.44 -2.03
C ALA A 110 2.57 -7.49 -1.04
N VAL A 111 3.51 -8.02 -0.26
CA VAL A 111 4.35 -7.26 0.66
C VAL A 111 5.79 -7.62 0.38
N LEU A 112 6.60 -6.62 0.05
CA LEU A 112 8.04 -6.74 -0.15
C LEU A 112 8.75 -6.32 1.14
N PRO A 113 9.72 -7.11 1.65
CA PRO A 113 10.47 -6.79 2.87
C PRO A 113 11.58 -5.76 2.60
N VAL A 114 11.29 -4.72 1.82
CA VAL A 114 12.19 -3.61 1.48
C VAL A 114 11.42 -2.30 1.56
N GLY A 115 12.05 -1.24 2.05
CA GLY A 115 11.45 0.08 2.26
C GLY A 115 12.51 1.14 2.54
N GLY A 116 12.10 2.35 2.93
CA GLY A 116 12.99 3.51 3.10
C GLY A 116 14.12 3.34 4.13
N MET A 117 14.01 2.43 5.10
CA MET A 117 15.07 2.11 6.05
C MET A 117 16.26 1.42 5.37
N HIS A 118 16.04 0.73 4.24
CA HIS A 118 17.12 0.12 3.48
C HIS A 118 17.96 1.18 2.75
N ILE A 119 17.35 2.29 2.33
CA ILE A 119 18.07 3.46 1.82
C ILE A 119 18.97 4.03 2.92
N THR A 120 18.43 4.19 4.14
CA THR A 120 19.19 4.65 5.32
C THR A 120 20.38 3.75 5.63
N ASN A 121 20.16 2.43 5.63
CA ASN A 121 21.22 1.46 5.93
C ASN A 121 22.34 1.51 4.87
N ASP A 122 21.99 1.62 3.59
CA ASP A 122 22.98 1.74 2.53
C ASP A 122 23.76 3.04 2.61
N LEU A 123 23.09 4.15 2.93
CA LEU A 123 23.75 5.44 3.16
C LEU A 123 24.71 5.37 4.35
N ALA A 124 24.31 4.73 5.46
CA ALA A 124 25.18 4.54 6.62
C ALA A 124 26.45 3.76 6.26
N ILE A 125 26.31 2.67 5.50
CA ILE A 125 27.43 1.84 5.05
C ILE A 125 28.31 2.61 4.05
N GLY A 126 27.70 3.18 3.02
CA GLY A 126 28.41 3.84 1.91
C GLY A 126 29.12 5.12 2.35
N LEU A 127 28.48 5.93 3.19
CA LEU A 127 29.04 7.18 3.72
C LEU A 127 29.88 6.96 5.00
N LYS A 128 29.92 5.73 5.52
CA LYS A 128 30.66 5.33 6.74
C LYS A 128 30.27 6.19 7.94
N THR A 129 28.98 6.33 8.16
CA THR A 129 28.41 7.18 9.22
C THR A 129 27.35 6.43 10.02
N ASP A 130 26.96 7.00 11.16
CA ASP A 130 25.96 6.40 12.04
C ASP A 130 24.55 6.49 11.42
N LEU A 131 23.65 5.59 11.83
CA LEU A 131 22.30 5.48 11.26
C LEU A 131 21.47 6.77 11.39
N ASP A 132 21.64 7.51 12.49
CA ASP A 132 20.94 8.78 12.70
C ASP A 132 21.43 9.87 11.76
N VAL A 133 22.73 9.93 11.48
CA VAL A 133 23.32 10.82 10.47
C VAL A 133 22.85 10.43 9.07
N ALA A 134 22.87 9.14 8.74
CA ALA A 134 22.41 8.64 7.45
C ALA A 134 20.92 8.92 7.21
N GLU A 135 20.07 8.78 8.23
CA GLU A 135 18.65 9.13 8.12
C GLU A 135 18.47 10.61 7.85
N GLN A 136 19.22 11.47 8.55
CA GLN A 136 19.17 12.92 8.32
C GLN A 136 19.63 13.27 6.90
N VAL A 137 20.71 12.63 6.40
CA VAL A 137 21.16 12.79 5.01
C VAL A 137 20.08 12.36 4.02
N LYS A 138 19.41 11.23 4.27
CA LYS A 138 18.32 10.74 3.42
C LYS A 138 17.17 11.75 3.36
N VAL A 139 16.69 12.20 4.52
CA VAL A 139 15.54 13.11 4.61
C VAL A 139 15.84 14.47 3.97
N GLU A 140 17.04 15.01 4.17
CA GLU A 140 17.37 16.36 3.69
C GLU A 140 17.95 16.41 2.26
N HIS A 141 18.67 15.37 1.83
CA HIS A 141 19.50 15.43 0.62
C HIS A 141 19.30 14.26 -0.36
N ALA A 142 18.65 13.16 0.01
CA ALA A 142 18.39 12.11 -0.97
C ALA A 142 17.47 12.61 -2.09
N THR A 143 17.79 12.26 -3.32
CA THR A 143 17.07 12.69 -4.53
C THR A 143 17.35 11.72 -5.66
N LEU A 144 16.39 11.59 -6.58
CA LEU A 144 16.53 10.87 -7.86
C LEU A 144 16.55 11.85 -9.05
N VAL A 145 16.65 13.15 -8.77
CA VAL A 145 16.85 14.19 -9.75
C VAL A 145 18.28 14.69 -9.64
N GLU A 146 18.99 14.74 -10.77
CA GLU A 146 20.34 15.30 -10.84
C GLU A 146 20.36 16.75 -10.33
N GLY A 147 21.22 17.00 -9.35
CA GLY A 147 21.37 18.31 -8.70
C GLY A 147 22.70 18.96 -9.02
N LYS A 148 22.76 20.29 -8.84
CA LYS A 148 24.02 21.06 -8.94
C LYS A 148 24.79 21.17 -7.62
N LYS A 149 24.23 20.66 -6.51
CA LYS A 149 24.88 20.70 -5.20
C LYS A 149 26.08 19.76 -5.21
N ALA A 150 27.24 20.24 -4.75
CA ALA A 150 28.43 19.41 -4.62
C ALA A 150 28.43 18.59 -3.31
N THR A 151 27.82 19.11 -2.25
CA THR A 151 27.86 18.50 -0.92
C THR A 151 26.48 18.41 -0.27
N ALA A 152 26.29 17.34 0.51
CA ALA A 152 25.18 17.14 1.43
C ALA A 152 25.68 17.43 2.85
N ASN A 153 25.20 18.52 3.45
CA ASN A 153 25.62 18.94 4.80
C ASN A 153 24.47 18.76 5.77
N VAL A 154 24.71 18.06 6.87
CA VAL A 154 23.73 17.83 7.94
C VAL A 154 24.35 18.11 9.30
N THR A 155 23.51 18.41 10.29
CA THR A 155 23.94 18.60 11.68
C THR A 155 23.16 17.66 12.57
N VAL A 156 23.87 16.77 13.27
CA VAL A 156 23.27 15.79 14.17
C VAL A 156 24.02 15.85 15.50
N LYS A 157 23.29 16.00 16.62
CA LYS A 157 23.88 16.11 17.97
C LYS A 157 25.02 17.13 18.04
N ASP A 158 24.77 18.33 17.52
CA ASP A 158 25.72 19.45 17.45
C ASP A 158 27.02 19.16 16.67
N THR A 159 27.07 18.05 15.93
CA THR A 159 28.20 17.68 15.07
C THR A 159 27.82 17.92 13.62
N HIS A 160 28.66 18.68 12.90
CA HIS A 160 28.50 18.91 11.47
C HIS A 160 29.11 17.77 10.66
N HIS A 161 28.33 17.26 9.72
CA HIS A 161 28.76 16.25 8.75
C HIS A 161 28.62 16.80 7.33
N SER A 162 29.56 16.45 6.46
CA SER A 162 29.57 16.84 5.05
C SER A 162 29.95 15.64 4.20
N PHE A 163 29.11 15.33 3.22
CA PHE A 163 29.30 14.20 2.31
C PHE A 163 29.24 14.68 0.87
N ALA A 164 29.88 13.94 -0.05
CA ALA A 164 29.75 14.23 -1.48
C ALA A 164 28.32 13.93 -1.93
N MET A 165 27.67 14.91 -2.57
CA MET A 165 26.29 14.75 -3.05
C MET A 165 26.17 13.62 -4.08
N GLU A 166 27.22 13.43 -4.89
CA GLU A 166 27.30 12.35 -5.88
C GLU A 166 27.23 10.96 -5.22
N GLU A 167 27.90 10.76 -4.09
CA GLU A 167 27.83 9.49 -3.35
C GLU A 167 26.42 9.25 -2.80
N VAL A 168 25.79 10.28 -2.21
CA VAL A 168 24.40 10.20 -1.71
C VAL A 168 23.44 9.83 -2.83
N PHE A 169 23.58 10.46 -4.00
CA PHE A 169 22.77 10.19 -5.18
C PHE A 169 22.93 8.76 -5.67
N MET A 170 24.17 8.30 -5.92
CA MET A 170 24.44 6.96 -6.42
C MET A 170 23.90 5.87 -5.49
N ILE A 171 24.09 6.03 -4.17
CA ILE A 171 23.60 5.06 -3.18
C ILE A 171 22.07 5.04 -3.17
N THR A 172 21.44 6.21 -3.16
CA THR A 172 19.97 6.33 -3.16
C THR A 172 19.38 5.72 -4.42
N GLU A 173 19.92 6.09 -5.58
CA GLU A 173 19.46 5.60 -6.89
C GLU A 173 19.56 4.08 -6.97
N ALA A 174 20.69 3.48 -6.59
CA ALA A 174 20.88 2.04 -6.62
C ALA A 174 19.85 1.28 -5.76
N ARG A 175 19.56 1.77 -4.55
CA ARG A 175 18.56 1.12 -3.68
C ARG A 175 17.14 1.27 -4.22
N VAL A 176 16.81 2.43 -4.77
CA VAL A 176 15.47 2.65 -5.35
C VAL A 176 15.29 1.84 -6.64
N ASP A 177 16.35 1.66 -7.44
CA ASP A 177 16.35 0.77 -8.59
C ASP A 177 16.01 -0.65 -8.19
N GLU A 178 16.74 -1.20 -7.21
CA GLU A 178 16.49 -2.55 -6.70
C GLU A 178 15.05 -2.70 -6.16
N LEU A 179 14.53 -1.68 -5.47
CA LEU A 179 13.15 -1.67 -4.99
C LEU A 179 12.16 -1.83 -6.16
N PHE A 180 12.30 -1.03 -7.22
CA PHE A 180 11.41 -1.12 -8.37
C PHE A 180 11.62 -2.39 -9.21
N GLU A 181 12.81 -2.98 -9.21
CA GLU A 181 13.00 -4.33 -9.76
C GLU A 181 12.16 -5.37 -9.01
N TYR A 182 12.12 -5.33 -7.67
CA TYR A 182 11.26 -6.23 -6.90
C TYR A 182 9.78 -5.99 -7.19
N VAL A 183 9.36 -4.74 -7.34
CA VAL A 183 7.98 -4.41 -7.75
C VAL A 183 7.67 -4.99 -9.12
N ASP A 184 8.54 -4.80 -10.13
CA ASP A 184 8.27 -5.33 -11.47
C ASP A 184 8.26 -6.86 -11.49
N LYS A 185 9.13 -7.53 -10.70
CA LYS A 185 9.12 -9.00 -10.53
C LYS A 185 7.75 -9.49 -10.04
N GLU A 186 7.14 -8.80 -9.07
CA GLU A 186 5.79 -9.13 -8.60
C GLU A 186 4.72 -8.91 -9.69
N LEU A 187 4.81 -7.81 -10.46
CA LEU A 187 3.91 -7.54 -11.58
C LEU A 187 4.07 -8.55 -12.72
N GLN A 188 5.30 -9.01 -13.00
CA GLN A 188 5.58 -10.06 -13.98
C GLN A 188 4.96 -11.40 -13.55
N ARG A 189 5.02 -11.74 -12.26
CA ARG A 189 4.44 -12.96 -11.69
C ARG A 189 2.94 -13.09 -11.98
N ILE A 190 2.22 -11.97 -11.94
CA ILE A 190 0.78 -11.91 -12.28
C ILE A 190 0.50 -11.51 -13.73
N ARG A 191 1.54 -11.44 -14.59
CA ARG A 191 1.44 -11.05 -16.01
C ARG A 191 0.86 -9.64 -16.24
N LYS A 192 1.03 -8.73 -15.28
CA LYS A 192 0.59 -7.33 -15.33
C LYS A 192 1.72 -6.31 -15.53
N SER A 193 2.98 -6.75 -15.55
CA SER A 193 4.12 -5.87 -15.90
C SER A 193 3.84 -5.16 -17.24
N ARG A 194 4.00 -3.83 -17.23
CA ARG A 194 3.73 -2.93 -18.38
C ARG A 194 2.29 -2.91 -18.91
N LYS A 195 1.33 -3.51 -18.19
CA LYS A 195 -0.05 -3.74 -18.65
C LYS A 195 -1.09 -3.15 -17.70
N LEU A 196 -0.76 -2.06 -17.03
CA LEU A 196 -1.66 -1.34 -16.13
C LEU A 196 -1.90 0.07 -16.71
N PRO A 197 -2.96 0.27 -17.52
CA PRO A 197 -3.28 1.55 -18.14
C PRO A 197 -3.49 2.70 -17.14
N GLY A 198 -4.07 2.42 -15.97
CA GLY A 198 -4.19 3.36 -14.85
C GLY A 198 -2.85 3.72 -14.23
N GLY A 199 -1.82 2.89 -14.44
CA GLY A 199 -0.43 3.12 -14.09
C GLY A 199 -0.08 2.75 -12.64
N ALA A 200 0.97 3.36 -12.12
CA ALA A 200 1.39 3.26 -10.72
C ALA A 200 1.03 4.51 -9.92
N VAL A 201 0.58 4.31 -8.69
CA VAL A 201 0.33 5.35 -7.70
C VAL A 201 1.21 5.07 -6.49
N LEU A 202 2.16 5.97 -6.21
CA LEU A 202 3.13 5.84 -5.12
C LEU A 202 2.62 6.54 -3.87
N THR A 203 2.79 5.93 -2.70
CA THR A 203 2.47 6.55 -1.42
C THR A 203 3.39 6.01 -0.31
N GLY A 204 3.12 6.36 0.95
CA GLY A 204 3.97 6.08 2.10
C GLY A 204 5.11 7.09 2.23
N GLY A 205 5.79 7.11 3.38
CA GLY A 205 6.79 8.14 3.69
C GLY A 205 7.93 8.24 2.67
N THR A 206 8.36 7.11 2.09
CA THR A 206 9.47 7.10 1.10
C THR A 206 9.04 7.66 -0.26
N SER A 207 7.73 7.74 -0.56
CA SER A 207 7.25 8.36 -1.80
C SER A 207 7.51 9.88 -1.85
N LYS A 208 7.93 10.49 -0.73
CA LYS A 208 8.37 11.89 -0.67
C LYS A 208 9.76 12.12 -1.27
N LEU A 209 10.49 11.06 -1.62
CA LEU A 209 11.79 11.16 -2.28
C LEU A 209 11.66 11.89 -3.62
N PRO A 210 12.35 13.03 -3.83
CA PRO A 210 12.24 13.79 -5.07
C PRO A 210 12.62 12.96 -6.31
N GLY A 211 11.76 12.99 -7.35
CA GLY A 211 11.96 12.26 -8.61
C GLY A 211 11.53 10.80 -8.61
N ILE A 212 11.00 10.26 -7.50
CA ILE A 212 10.63 8.84 -7.40
C ILE A 212 9.50 8.43 -8.35
N ALA A 213 8.57 9.33 -8.68
CA ALA A 213 7.50 9.05 -9.64
C ALA A 213 8.05 8.94 -11.07
N GLU A 214 8.94 9.84 -11.47
CA GLU A 214 9.62 9.81 -12.76
C GLU A 214 10.48 8.54 -12.89
N PHE A 215 11.22 8.22 -11.83
CA PHE A 215 12.04 7.01 -11.77
C PHE A 215 11.18 5.73 -11.87
N ALA A 216 10.07 5.66 -11.11
CA ALA A 216 9.12 4.55 -11.20
C ALA A 216 8.52 4.40 -12.61
N LYS A 217 8.21 5.52 -13.28
CA LYS A 217 7.70 5.51 -14.65
C LYS A 217 8.72 4.90 -15.61
N GLU A 218 9.99 5.23 -15.46
CA GLU A 218 11.07 4.66 -16.26
C GLU A 218 11.23 3.16 -15.98
N LYS A 219 11.32 2.75 -14.72
CA LYS A 219 11.58 1.35 -14.37
C LYS A 219 10.39 0.43 -14.69
N LEU A 220 9.18 0.86 -14.40
CA LEU A 220 7.96 0.06 -14.60
C LEU A 220 7.38 0.17 -16.01
N GLN A 221 7.85 1.13 -16.82
CA GLN A 221 7.36 1.39 -18.19
C GLN A 221 5.83 1.59 -18.26
N ILE A 222 5.26 2.20 -17.22
CA ILE A 222 3.86 2.63 -17.12
C ILE A 222 3.83 4.04 -16.51
N ALA A 223 2.74 4.78 -16.71
CA ALA A 223 2.62 6.09 -16.09
C ALA A 223 2.67 5.97 -14.55
N ALA A 224 3.48 6.77 -13.87
CA ALA A 224 3.58 6.77 -12.41
C ALA A 224 3.34 8.18 -11.85
N ARG A 225 2.82 8.25 -10.63
CA ARG A 225 2.53 9.52 -9.92
C ARG A 225 2.51 9.32 -8.42
N ILE A 226 2.73 10.39 -7.67
CA ILE A 226 2.45 10.42 -6.23
C ILE A 226 0.94 10.44 -6.01
N GLY A 227 0.45 9.57 -5.13
CA GLY A 227 -0.96 9.49 -4.76
C GLY A 227 -1.40 10.78 -4.09
N LYS A 228 -2.61 11.24 -4.39
CA LYS A 228 -3.22 12.36 -3.69
C LYS A 228 -4.39 11.83 -2.91
N ILE A 229 -4.50 12.23 -1.65
CA ILE A 229 -5.67 11.88 -0.87
C ILE A 229 -6.86 12.64 -1.45
N HIS A 230 -7.93 11.91 -1.74
CA HIS A 230 -9.17 12.45 -2.27
C HIS A 230 -10.30 12.31 -1.25
N ASN A 231 -11.39 13.06 -1.44
CA ASN A 231 -12.64 12.95 -0.67
C ASN A 231 -12.52 13.24 0.84
N VAL A 232 -11.53 14.04 1.24
CA VAL A 232 -11.39 14.56 2.61
C VAL A 232 -11.68 16.07 2.61
N THR A 233 -12.55 16.52 3.52
CA THR A 233 -12.86 17.93 3.73
C THR A 233 -12.44 18.35 5.14
N GLY A 234 -11.90 19.57 5.31
CA GLY A 234 -11.54 20.13 6.63
C GLY A 234 -10.04 20.38 6.79
N LEU A 235 -9.36 19.58 7.62
CA LEU A 235 -7.93 19.65 7.97
C LEU A 235 -6.97 19.29 6.80
N VAL A 236 -7.31 19.70 5.58
CA VAL A 236 -6.70 19.26 4.31
C VAL A 236 -5.17 19.40 4.34
N ASP A 237 -4.65 20.52 4.85
CA ASP A 237 -3.20 20.80 4.86
C ASP A 237 -2.35 19.80 5.66
N THR A 238 -2.90 19.15 6.70
CA THR A 238 -2.16 18.17 7.51
C THR A 238 -2.31 16.75 6.96
N VAL A 239 -3.45 16.41 6.38
CA VAL A 239 -3.73 15.06 5.86
C VAL A 239 -3.19 14.85 4.45
N GLU A 240 -2.80 15.89 3.71
CA GLU A 240 -2.21 15.73 2.38
C GLU A 240 -0.83 15.05 2.36
N ASP A 241 -0.15 14.94 3.50
CA ASP A 241 1.12 14.21 3.58
C ASP A 241 0.92 12.70 3.33
N GLN A 242 1.79 12.13 2.50
CA GLN A 242 1.79 10.72 2.13
C GLN A 242 1.85 9.77 3.32
N GLU A 243 2.41 10.20 4.45
CA GLU A 243 2.45 9.41 5.69
C GLU A 243 1.06 9.13 6.28
N PHE A 244 0.08 9.99 6.04
CA PHE A 244 -1.28 9.82 6.56
C PHE A 244 -2.19 9.01 5.64
N THR A 245 -1.74 8.66 4.44
CA THR A 245 -2.55 7.97 3.42
C THR A 245 -3.23 6.71 3.95
N THR A 246 -2.48 5.84 4.64
CA THR A 246 -3.04 4.62 5.22
C THR A 246 -4.06 4.92 6.31
N ALA A 247 -3.77 5.88 7.20
CA ALA A 247 -4.69 6.24 8.28
C ALA A 247 -6.02 6.80 7.75
N VAL A 248 -5.97 7.69 6.75
CA VAL A 248 -7.16 8.21 6.06
C VAL A 248 -7.90 7.08 5.36
N GLY A 249 -7.17 6.22 4.65
CA GLY A 249 -7.72 5.06 3.97
C GLY A 249 -8.47 4.11 4.91
N LEU A 250 -7.95 3.88 6.11
CA LEU A 250 -8.62 3.07 7.13
C LEU A 250 -9.96 3.67 7.54
N MET A 251 -10.02 4.99 7.73
CA MET A 251 -11.27 5.69 8.05
C MET A 251 -12.29 5.61 6.90
N MET A 252 -11.83 5.75 5.66
CA MET A 252 -12.69 5.63 4.47
C MET A 252 -13.23 4.20 4.30
N LEU A 253 -12.37 3.20 4.51
CA LEU A 253 -12.79 1.79 4.50
C LEU A 253 -13.80 1.50 5.61
N ASP A 254 -13.58 1.99 6.84
CA ASP A 254 -14.53 1.81 7.93
C ASP A 254 -15.90 2.43 7.59
N MET A 255 -15.92 3.65 7.04
CA MET A 255 -17.16 4.31 6.59
C MET A 255 -17.90 3.50 5.50
N LEU A 256 -17.18 2.80 4.63
CA LEU A 256 -17.76 1.90 3.63
C LEU A 256 -18.31 0.61 4.25
N LEU A 257 -17.71 0.13 5.34
CA LEU A 257 -18.08 -1.09 6.07
C LEU A 257 -19.20 -0.86 7.08
N LEU A 258 -19.40 0.37 7.56
CA LEU A 258 -20.54 0.71 8.41
C LEU A 258 -21.84 0.35 7.68
N PRO A 259 -22.76 -0.40 8.33
CA PRO A 259 -24.11 -0.51 7.82
C PRO A 259 -24.62 0.93 7.66
N GLN A 260 -25.02 1.33 6.44
CA GLN A 260 -25.92 2.48 6.36
C GLN A 260 -27.05 2.15 7.31
N GLN A 261 -27.23 2.97 8.35
CA GLN A 261 -28.39 2.84 9.22
C GLN A 261 -29.60 2.74 8.30
N MET A 262 -30.15 1.53 8.20
CA MET A 262 -31.48 1.37 7.68
C MET A 262 -32.33 2.21 8.63
N SER A 263 -32.86 3.31 8.09
CA SER A 263 -34.01 3.96 8.68
C SER A 263 -35.08 2.88 8.86
N GLY A 264 -35.19 2.34 10.08
CA GLY A 264 -36.18 1.35 10.46
C GLY A 264 -35.64 -0.06 10.79
N SER A 265 -35.72 -0.37 12.08
CA SER A 265 -35.91 -1.69 12.71
C SER A 265 -34.69 -2.46 13.23
N ASN A 266 -34.86 -2.91 14.47
CA ASN A 266 -33.94 -3.66 15.33
C ASN A 266 -33.53 -5.01 14.72
N ALA A 267 -32.23 -5.18 14.45
CA ALA A 267 -31.61 -6.49 14.31
C ALA A 267 -30.28 -6.51 15.08
N LYS A 268 -30.07 -7.56 15.89
CA LYS A 268 -28.87 -7.78 16.71
C LYS A 268 -27.61 -7.98 15.84
N PRO A 269 -26.41 -7.61 16.34
CA PRO A 269 -25.18 -7.74 15.58
C PRO A 269 -24.73 -9.21 15.56
N GLY A 270 -24.86 -9.85 14.39
CA GLY A 270 -24.17 -11.10 14.06
C GLY A 270 -23.17 -10.82 12.94
N LEU A 271 -22.02 -11.52 12.95
CA LEU A 271 -20.88 -11.38 12.02
C LEU A 271 -21.31 -10.89 10.63
N GLY A 272 -21.13 -9.59 10.39
CA GLY A 272 -21.49 -8.92 9.15
C GLY A 272 -20.60 -9.38 8.02
N SER A 273 -21.23 -9.95 6.99
CA SER A 273 -20.60 -10.53 5.82
C SER A 273 -19.74 -9.51 5.05
N ILE A 274 -18.45 -9.83 4.92
CA ILE A 274 -17.45 -9.15 4.07
C ILE A 274 -17.82 -9.22 2.56
N THR A 275 -18.89 -9.94 2.18
CA THR A 275 -19.45 -9.89 0.81
C THR A 275 -19.95 -8.51 0.38
N SER A 276 -20.21 -7.58 1.30
CA SER A 276 -20.61 -6.20 0.97
C SER A 276 -19.49 -5.37 0.33
N ILE A 277 -18.22 -5.78 0.49
CA ILE A 277 -17.09 -5.10 -0.14
C ILE A 277 -17.20 -5.22 -1.67
N VAL A 278 -17.52 -6.41 -2.19
CA VAL A 278 -17.59 -6.68 -3.64
C VAL A 278 -18.80 -6.00 -4.30
N GLN A 279 -19.95 -5.94 -3.63
CA GLN A 279 -21.15 -5.31 -4.21
C GLN A 279 -21.09 -3.78 -4.26
N ARG A 280 -20.23 -3.13 -3.45
CA ARG A 280 -20.11 -1.67 -3.42
C ARG A 280 -19.03 -1.11 -4.35
N PHE A 281 -18.08 -1.92 -4.82
CA PHE A 281 -17.17 -1.52 -5.90
C PHE A 281 -17.89 -1.22 -7.22
N MET A 282 -19.13 -1.72 -7.40
CA MET A 282 -19.93 -1.55 -8.62
C MET A 282 -20.92 -0.36 -8.62
N ARG A 283 -20.93 0.53 -7.62
CA ARG A 283 -21.80 1.74 -7.61
C ARG A 283 -21.01 3.03 -7.73
#